data_AF-A0A4S8KUM0-F1
#
_entry.id   AF-A0A4S8KUM0-F1
#
_cell.length_a   1.000
_cell.length_b   1.000
_cell.length_c   1.000
_cell.angle_alpha   90.00
_cell.angle_beta   90.00
_cell.angle_gamma   90.00
#
_symmetry.space_group_name_H-M   'P 1'
#
loop_
_entity.id
_entity.type
_entity.pdbx_description
1 polymer ?
#
loop_
_entity_poly.entity_id
_entity_poly.type
_entity_poly.pdbx_seq_one_letter_code
_entity_poly.pdbx_strand_id
1 'polypeptide(L)'
;HFKTIKRIYHPSRNEAGLTRLRHEPCFIRVAGHMSAVFAYWSPKLYNYYVDTVQKLRGNDPSLVFNFSNSIFACATYNFGPETVTVTHLDYLNYIAGWCGITNFGRFDYRKGSHFVLWDLKLVLEFPPGWTILIPSAYLRHS
;
A
#
# COMPACT_ATOMS: atom_id res chain seq x y z
N HIS A 1 -12.76 -8.42 -22.69
CA HIS A 1 -13.58 -7.21 -22.44
C HIS A 1 -12.84 -6.36 -21.41
N PHE A 2 -11.94 -5.49 -21.84
CA PHE A 2 -11.22 -4.59 -20.93
C PHE A 2 -12.15 -3.41 -20.61
N LYS A 3 -12.84 -3.48 -19.46
CA LYS A 3 -13.55 -2.33 -18.90
C LYS A 3 -12.54 -1.20 -18.67
N THR A 4 -12.98 0.03 -18.91
CA THR A 4 -12.23 1.28 -18.72
C THR A 4 -11.33 1.22 -17.48
N ILE A 5 -10.03 1.49 -17.67
CA ILE A 5 -9.06 1.49 -16.58
C ILE A 5 -9.45 2.61 -15.61
N LYS A 6 -9.81 2.23 -14.38
CA LYS A 6 -10.25 3.19 -13.36
C LYS A 6 -9.03 3.94 -12.83
N ARG A 7 -8.98 5.24 -13.09
CA ARG A 7 -7.94 6.13 -12.55
C ARG A 7 -8.41 6.75 -11.24
N ILE A 8 -7.45 6.98 -10.34
CA ILE A 8 -7.69 7.74 -9.12
C ILE A 8 -7.34 9.20 -9.43
N TYR A 9 -8.31 10.08 -9.29
CA TYR A 9 -8.14 11.52 -9.49
C TYR A 9 -8.20 12.24 -8.14
N HIS A 10 -7.33 13.23 -7.96
CA HIS A 10 -7.29 14.06 -6.76
C HIS A 10 -7.61 15.51 -7.12
N PRO A 11 -8.25 16.29 -6.22
CA PRO A 11 -8.40 17.72 -6.41
C PRO A 11 -7.03 18.41 -6.53
N SER A 12 -6.96 19.49 -7.31
CA SER A 12 -5.73 20.28 -7.52
C SER A 12 -5.06 20.72 -6.20
N ARG A 13 -5.86 20.99 -5.17
CA ARG A 13 -5.40 21.32 -3.81
C ARG A 13 -4.47 20.25 -3.22
N ASN A 14 -4.71 18.97 -3.50
CA ASN A 14 -3.92 17.86 -2.93
C ASN A 14 -2.77 17.43 -3.86
N GLU A 15 -2.85 17.78 -5.15
CA GLU A 15 -1.90 17.32 -6.16
C GLU A 15 -0.46 17.76 -5.88
N ALA A 16 -0.26 19.00 -5.44
CA ALA A 16 1.07 19.50 -5.08
C ALA A 16 1.68 18.71 -3.91
N GLY A 17 0.88 18.44 -2.87
CA GLY A 17 1.30 17.67 -1.70
C GLY A 17 1.63 16.21 -2.06
N LEU A 18 0.74 15.54 -2.79
CA LEU A 18 0.94 14.17 -3.25
C LEU A 18 2.14 14.05 -4.19
N THR A 19 2.34 15.03 -5.08
CA THR A 19 3.52 15.09 -5.95
C THR A 19 4.80 15.22 -5.12
N ARG A 20 4.83 16.07 -4.10
CA ARG A 20 5.98 16.19 -3.20
C ARG A 20 6.29 14.86 -2.51
N LEU A 21 5.28 14.22 -1.90
CA LEU A 21 5.46 12.95 -1.18
C LEU A 21 5.96 11.83 -2.10
N ARG A 22 5.44 11.76 -3.33
CA ARG A 22 5.85 10.77 -4.33
C ARG A 22 7.33 10.88 -4.74
N HIS A 23 7.89 12.09 -4.69
CA HIS A 23 9.28 12.34 -5.05
C HIS A 23 10.22 12.38 -3.83
N GLU A 24 9.69 12.23 -2.62
CA GLU A 24 10.49 12.25 -1.40
C GLU A 24 11.31 10.95 -1.30
N PRO A 25 12.64 11.03 -1.12
CA PRO A 25 13.50 9.84 -1.08
C PRO A 25 13.11 8.80 -0.03
N CYS A 26 12.54 9.19 1.11
CA CYS A 26 12.13 8.24 2.14
C CYS A 26 10.97 7.34 1.66
N PHE A 27 9.97 7.90 0.99
CA PHE A 27 8.84 7.13 0.48
C PHE A 27 9.21 6.27 -0.72
N ILE A 28 10.12 6.75 -1.58
CA ILE A 28 10.69 5.93 -2.66
C ILE A 28 11.40 4.70 -2.07
N ARG A 29 12.23 4.87 -1.03
CA ARG A 29 12.93 3.75 -0.38
C ARG A 29 11.95 2.76 0.25
N VAL A 30 10.94 3.26 0.95
CA VAL A 30 9.94 2.43 1.62
C VAL A 30 9.09 1.66 0.62
N ALA A 31 8.66 2.29 -0.48
CA ALA A 31 7.94 1.61 -1.56
C ALA A 31 8.77 0.48 -2.19
N GLY A 32 10.07 0.73 -2.42
CA GLY A 32 11.01 -0.29 -2.90
C GLY A 32 11.22 -1.42 -1.90
N HIS A 33 11.35 -1.11 -0.60
CA HIS A 33 11.45 -2.11 0.46
C HIS A 33 10.22 -3.02 0.47
N MET A 34 9.01 -2.46 0.51
CA MET A 34 7.77 -3.24 0.48
C MET A 34 7.69 -4.13 -0.77
N SER A 35 8.06 -3.60 -1.93
CA SER A 35 8.06 -4.36 -3.19
C SER A 35 9.06 -5.53 -3.16
N ALA A 36 10.26 -5.32 -2.63
CA ALA A 36 11.29 -6.36 -2.51
C ALA A 36 10.88 -7.46 -1.51
N VAL A 37 10.31 -7.08 -0.37
CA VAL A 37 9.80 -8.04 0.63
C VAL A 37 8.67 -8.87 0.02
N PHE A 38 7.77 -8.25 -0.75
CA PHE A 38 6.71 -8.98 -1.46
C PHE A 38 7.28 -9.97 -2.48
N ALA A 39 8.24 -9.54 -3.31
CA ALA A 39 8.90 -10.43 -4.28
C ALA A 39 9.57 -11.64 -3.61
N TYR A 40 10.17 -11.44 -2.43
CA TYR A 40 10.83 -12.49 -1.68
C TYR A 40 9.85 -13.50 -1.06
N TRP A 41 8.83 -13.01 -0.35
CA TRP A 41 7.92 -13.87 0.42
C TRP A 41 6.78 -14.48 -0.40
N SER A 42 6.43 -13.90 -1.55
CA SER A 42 5.38 -14.44 -2.43
C SER A 42 5.71 -14.24 -3.92
N PRO A 43 6.77 -14.91 -4.42
CA PRO A 43 7.30 -14.66 -5.76
C PRO A 43 6.29 -14.97 -6.88
N LYS A 44 5.44 -16.00 -6.72
CA LYS A 44 4.41 -16.34 -7.71
C LYS A 44 3.37 -15.23 -7.86
N LEU A 45 2.90 -14.69 -6.74
CA LEU A 45 1.92 -13.60 -6.74
C LEU A 45 2.56 -12.29 -7.20
N TYR A 46 3.81 -12.04 -6.81
CA TYR A 46 4.57 -10.90 -7.31
C TYR A 46 4.72 -10.94 -8.84
N ASN A 47 5.06 -12.09 -9.42
CA ASN A 47 5.16 -12.23 -10.88
C ASN A 47 3.80 -12.03 -11.57
N TYR A 48 2.69 -12.47 -10.95
CA TYR A 48 1.35 -12.13 -11.44
C TYR A 48 1.12 -10.61 -11.48
N TYR A 49 1.59 -9.87 -10.48
CA TYR A 49 1.54 -8.40 -10.50
C TYR A 49 2.42 -7.83 -11.62
N VAL A 50 3.63 -8.37 -11.83
CA VAL A 50 4.53 -7.93 -12.92
C VAL A 50 3.85 -8.07 -14.28
N ASP A 51 3.32 -9.25 -14.58
CA ASP A 51 2.60 -9.52 -15.82
C ASP A 51 1.39 -8.59 -16.00
N THR A 52 0.67 -8.34 -14.91
CA THR A 52 -0.50 -7.46 -14.91
C THR A 52 -0.10 -6.02 -15.19
N VAL A 53 0.94 -5.51 -14.53
CA VAL A 53 1.46 -4.15 -14.75
C VAL A 53 1.99 -3.98 -16.17
N GLN A 54 2.69 -4.97 -16.71
CA GLN A 54 3.15 -4.95 -18.10
C GLN A 54 1.98 -4.86 -19.08
N LYS A 55 0.94 -5.67 -18.90
CA LYS A 55 -0.28 -5.61 -19.73
C LYS A 55 -0.99 -4.26 -19.61
N LEU A 56 -1.09 -3.71 -18.39
CA LEU A 56 -1.69 -2.38 -18.18
C LEU A 56 -0.93 -1.28 -18.92
N ARG A 57 0.40 -1.27 -18.83
CA ARG A 57 1.25 -0.29 -19.53
C ARG A 57 1.18 -0.45 -21.05
N GLY A 58 1.12 -1.68 -21.56
CA GLY A 58 0.95 -1.94 -22.99
C GLY A 58 -0.40 -1.50 -23.53
N ASN A 59 -1.46 -1.62 -22.72
CA ASN A 59 -2.81 -1.22 -23.11
C ASN A 59 -3.09 0.29 -22.99
N ASP A 60 -2.53 0.95 -21.98
CA ASP A 60 -2.66 2.40 -21.79
C ASP A 60 -1.31 3.01 -21.35
N PRO A 61 -0.51 3.50 -22.32
CA PRO A 61 0.78 4.13 -22.04
C PRO A 61 0.69 5.42 -21.22
N SER A 62 -0.50 6.00 -21.06
CA SER A 62 -0.69 7.23 -20.27
C SER A 62 -0.90 6.96 -18.78
N LEU A 63 -0.90 5.69 -18.34
CA LEU A 63 -0.92 5.34 -16.93
C LEU A 63 0.39 5.71 -16.24
N VAL A 64 0.24 6.39 -15.10
CA VAL A 64 1.37 6.78 -14.24
C VAL A 64 1.28 6.00 -12.93
N PHE A 65 2.37 5.31 -12.60
CA PHE A 65 2.52 4.59 -11.34
C PHE A 65 3.16 5.49 -10.28
N ASN A 66 2.88 5.24 -9.00
CA ASN A 66 3.39 6.07 -7.92
C ASN A 66 4.92 6.06 -7.84
N PHE A 67 5.56 4.89 -7.90
CA PHE A 67 7.01 4.78 -7.74
C PHE A 67 7.61 3.85 -8.79
N SER A 68 8.74 4.23 -9.37
CA SER A 68 9.41 3.44 -10.42
C SER A 68 10.03 2.15 -9.88
N ASN A 69 10.32 2.09 -8.58
CA ASN A 69 10.96 0.96 -7.90
C ASN A 69 9.96 0.09 -7.12
N SER A 70 8.66 0.20 -7.37
CA SER A 70 7.62 -0.52 -6.64
C SER A 70 6.63 -1.20 -7.58
N ILE A 71 6.17 -2.39 -7.19
CA ILE A 71 5.13 -3.14 -7.91
C ILE A 71 3.71 -2.64 -7.62
N PHE A 72 3.52 -1.85 -6.55
CA PHE A 72 2.20 -1.38 -6.15
C PHE A 72 1.68 -0.27 -7.06
N ALA A 73 0.43 -0.39 -7.50
CA ALA A 73 -0.20 0.56 -8.41
C ALA A 73 -0.73 1.83 -7.72
N CYS A 74 -0.90 1.81 -6.39
CA CYS A 74 -1.44 2.89 -5.60
C CYS A 74 -0.68 3.01 -4.27
N ALA A 75 -0.72 4.20 -3.67
CA ALA A 75 -0.17 4.46 -2.35
C ALA A 75 -1.08 5.42 -1.58
N THR A 76 -1.21 5.20 -0.28
CA THR A 76 -2.00 6.03 0.64
C THR A 76 -1.08 6.56 1.74
N TYR A 77 -1.24 7.84 2.09
CA TYR A 77 -0.55 8.46 3.21
C TYR A 77 -1.57 8.81 4.28
N ASN A 78 -1.47 8.17 5.45
CA ASN A 78 -2.29 8.51 6.61
C ASN A 78 -1.51 9.47 7.50
N PHE A 79 -2.03 10.69 7.67
CA PHE A 79 -1.37 11.73 8.45
C PHE A 79 -1.86 11.76 9.89
N GLY A 80 -0.96 12.14 10.80
CA GLY A 80 -1.27 12.38 12.21
C GLY A 80 -2.01 13.71 12.44
N PRO A 81 -2.18 14.13 13.72
CA PRO A 81 -1.47 13.62 14.91
C PRO A 81 -1.94 12.25 15.40
N GLU A 82 -3.16 11.86 15.08
CA GLU A 82 -3.74 10.54 15.38
C GLU A 82 -4.24 9.92 14.08
N THR A 83 -3.76 8.72 13.77
CA THR A 83 -4.27 7.93 12.65
C THR A 83 -5.01 6.74 13.25
N VAL A 84 -6.32 6.72 13.06
CA VAL A 84 -7.19 5.62 13.52
C VAL A 84 -7.92 5.05 12.32
N THR A 85 -7.89 3.73 12.18
CA THR A 85 -8.73 3.01 11.23
C THR A 85 -9.82 2.27 12.00
N VAL A 86 -11.06 2.34 11.49
CA VAL A 86 -12.11 1.42 11.94
C VAL A 86 -11.92 0.07 11.28
N THR A 87 -12.46 -1.00 11.86
CA THR A 87 -12.41 -2.34 11.25
C THR A 87 -12.97 -2.32 9.83
N HIS A 88 -12.16 -2.74 8.85
CA HIS A 88 -12.53 -2.71 7.45
C HIS A 88 -11.80 -3.77 6.61
N LEU A 89 -12.17 -3.83 5.33
CA LEU A 89 -11.47 -4.53 4.26
C LEU A 89 -11.20 -3.53 3.14
N ASP A 90 -10.08 -3.70 2.46
CA ASP A 90 -9.78 -2.95 1.24
C ASP A 90 -10.47 -3.60 0.04
N TYR A 91 -11.80 -3.51 -0.05
CA TYR A 91 -12.61 -4.23 -1.06
C TYR A 91 -12.25 -3.93 -2.52
N LEU A 92 -11.50 -2.86 -2.79
CA LEU A 92 -11.04 -2.50 -4.14
C LEU A 92 -9.67 -3.11 -4.50
N ASN A 93 -8.98 -3.72 -3.54
CA ASN A 93 -7.74 -4.45 -3.79
C ASN A 93 -8.05 -5.81 -4.43
N TYR A 94 -7.06 -6.38 -5.12
CA TYR A 94 -7.16 -7.74 -5.62
C TYR A 94 -7.27 -8.71 -4.44
N ILE A 95 -8.24 -9.63 -4.48
CA ILE A 95 -8.61 -10.47 -3.32
C ILE A 95 -7.44 -11.31 -2.76
N ALA A 96 -6.57 -11.83 -3.63
CA ALA A 96 -5.38 -12.57 -3.23
C ALA A 96 -4.14 -11.67 -3.06
N GLY A 97 -4.26 -10.41 -3.46
CA GLY A 97 -3.20 -9.41 -3.46
C GLY A 97 -2.77 -9.02 -2.06
N TRP A 98 -1.49 -8.67 -1.91
CA TRP A 98 -0.97 -8.15 -0.65
C TRP A 98 -0.90 -6.62 -0.69
N CYS A 99 -1.16 -6.00 0.46
CA CYS A 99 -0.94 -4.59 0.71
C CYS A 99 0.23 -4.45 1.68
N GLY A 100 1.16 -3.55 1.38
CA GLY A 100 2.25 -3.18 2.28
C GLY A 100 1.88 -1.95 3.08
N ILE A 101 1.99 -2.04 4.40
CA ILE A 101 1.77 -0.93 5.33
C ILE A 101 3.07 -0.71 6.08
N THR A 102 3.54 0.54 6.14
CA THR A 102 4.70 0.93 6.94
C THR A 102 4.29 1.99 7.95
N ASN A 103 4.62 1.77 9.21
CA ASN A 103 4.26 2.70 10.27
C ASN A 103 5.33 3.78 10.46
N PHE A 104 4.92 5.03 10.68
CA PHE A 104 5.83 6.15 10.85
C PHE A 104 5.47 7.00 12.06
N GLY A 105 6.42 7.80 12.51
CA GLY A 105 6.22 8.78 13.57
C GLY A 105 7.02 8.43 14.83
N ARG A 106 6.78 9.20 15.89
CA ARG A 106 7.43 9.04 17.19
C ARG A 106 6.36 8.90 18.26
N PHE A 107 6.16 7.67 18.74
CA PHE A 107 5.18 7.33 19.76
C PHE A 107 5.63 6.06 20.50
N ASP A 108 4.96 5.76 21.62
CA ASP A 108 5.14 4.52 22.37
C ASP A 108 4.26 3.41 21.75
N TYR A 109 4.87 2.53 20.95
CA TYR A 109 4.17 1.48 20.21
C TYR A 109 3.56 0.40 21.09
N ARG A 110 3.90 0.36 22.39
CA ARG A 110 3.27 -0.54 23.37
C ARG A 110 1.97 0.02 23.93
N LYS A 111 1.70 1.30 23.69
CA LYS A 111 0.50 2.01 24.18
C LYS A 111 -0.45 2.41 23.06
N GLY A 112 -0.03 2.36 21.80
CA GLY A 112 -0.84 2.80 20.67
C GLY A 112 -0.31 2.30 19.34
N SER A 113 -1.10 2.52 18.29
CA SER A 113 -0.81 2.06 16.92
C SER A 113 -0.66 0.54 16.79
N HIS A 114 -1.34 -0.24 17.62
CA HIS A 114 -1.44 -1.69 17.43
C HIS A 114 -2.18 -1.99 16.13
N PHE A 115 -1.71 -3.01 15.40
CA PHE A 115 -2.36 -3.49 14.19
C PHE A 115 -3.22 -4.72 14.54
N VAL A 116 -4.52 -4.65 14.28
CA VAL A 116 -5.45 -5.73 14.64
C VAL A 116 -5.85 -6.52 13.41
N LEU A 117 -5.66 -7.84 13.46
CA LEU A 117 -6.12 -8.80 12.46
C LEU A 117 -7.31 -9.56 13.05
N TRP A 118 -8.51 -9.04 12.81
CA TRP A 118 -9.73 -9.45 13.50
C TRP A 118 -10.10 -10.91 13.24
N ASP A 119 -9.99 -11.37 11.99
CA ASP A 119 -10.29 -12.76 11.61
C ASP A 119 -9.34 -13.77 12.27
N LEU A 120 -8.10 -13.36 12.52
CA LEU A 120 -7.08 -14.18 13.16
C LEU A 120 -7.08 -14.04 14.69
N LYS A 121 -7.93 -13.15 15.24
CA LYS A 121 -7.95 -12.78 16.66
C LYS A 121 -6.57 -12.38 17.19
N LEU A 122 -5.81 -11.66 16.37
CA LEU A 122 -4.43 -11.29 16.65
C LEU A 122 -4.29 -9.77 16.77
N VAL A 123 -3.61 -9.32 17.82
CA VAL A 123 -3.22 -7.93 18.02
C VAL A 123 -1.70 -7.86 18.00
N LEU A 124 -1.14 -7.03 17.13
CA LEU A 124 0.29 -6.85 16.97
C LEU A 124 0.70 -5.46 17.45
N GLU A 125 1.71 -5.38 18.31
CA GLU A 125 2.50 -4.16 18.44
C GLU A 125 3.13 -3.85 17.07
N PHE A 126 2.93 -2.63 16.57
CA PHE A 126 3.44 -2.22 15.25
C PHE A 126 4.36 -1.01 15.39
N PRO A 127 5.66 -1.22 15.71
CA PRO A 127 6.61 -0.14 15.96
C PRO A 127 6.82 0.79 14.75
N PRO A 128 7.21 2.06 14.99
CA PRO A 128 7.66 2.94 13.92
C PRO A 128 8.79 2.32 13.09
N GLY A 129 8.71 2.47 11.77
CA GLY A 129 9.66 1.93 10.80
C GLY A 129 9.40 0.47 10.42
N TRP A 130 8.47 -0.22 11.07
CA TRP A 130 8.11 -1.58 10.68
C TRP A 130 7.19 -1.58 9.47
N THR A 131 7.31 -2.64 8.68
CA THR A 131 6.47 -2.92 7.52
C THR A 131 5.76 -4.25 7.71
N ILE A 132 4.47 -4.29 7.41
CA ILE A 132 3.67 -5.53 7.36
C ILE A 132 3.05 -5.69 5.97
N LEU A 133 3.00 -6.94 5.48
CA LEU A 133 2.30 -7.32 4.25
C LEU A 133 1.11 -8.21 4.60
N ILE A 134 -0.09 -7.82 4.18
CA ILE A 134 -1.31 -8.60 4.44
C ILE A 134 -2.21 -8.68 3.19
N PRO A 135 -3.01 -9.75 3.04
CA PRO A 135 -4.10 -9.78 2.07
C PRO A 135 -5.27 -8.90 2.54
N SER A 136 -5.15 -7.59 2.35
CA SER A 136 -6.04 -6.59 2.97
C SER A 136 -7.48 -6.57 2.43
N ALA A 137 -7.71 -7.15 1.25
CA ALA A 137 -9.04 -7.39 0.70
C ALA A 137 -9.76 -8.61 1.32
N TYR A 138 -9.02 -9.48 2.02
CA TYR A 138 -9.54 -10.73 2.58
C TYR A 138 -9.56 -10.72 4.12
N LEU A 139 -8.53 -10.14 4.76
CA LEU A 139 -8.42 -10.08 6.23
C LEU A 139 -8.92 -8.75 6.78
N ARG A 140 -9.94 -8.81 7.65
CA ARG A 140 -10.47 -7.65 8.36
C ARG A 140 -9.41 -7.10 9.29
N HIS A 141 -9.13 -5.81 9.14
CA HIS A 141 -8.07 -5.13 9.88
C HIS A 141 -8.45 -3.71 10.29
N SER A 142 -7.71 -3.16 11.24
CA SER A 142 -7.82 -1.77 11.73
C SER A 142 -6.47 -1.27 12.22
#